data_AF-A0A8S1QS90-F1
#
_entry.id   AF-A0A8S1QS90-F1
#
_cell.length_a   1.000
_cell.length_b   1.000
_cell.length_c   1.000
_cell.angle_alpha   90.00
_cell.angle_beta   90.00
_cell.angle_gamma   90.00
#
_symmetry.space_group_name_H-M   'P 1'
#
loop_
_entity.id
_entity.type
_entity.pdbx_description
1 polymer ?
#
loop_
_entity_poly.entity_id
_entity_poly.type
_entity_poly.pdbx_seq_one_letter_code
_entity_poly.pdbx_strand_id
1 'polypeptide(L)'
;MANGQSLNYKFLNIHKLHIMKVNQWDIYYRKDEDQPFELIGSRLYDEAGNMKIGKWNEISLRHDNMSQVMYQGEYSNYRQVAKWDILYRKDEQIAYKQLRGGLYDEEGSNKIGYQTELSDEFIYESQIVFYDEYQNGKKVSKWIIREEGDYFCGETYNQVGLIKVGKWIELKDGFDRWFQAIYYGEYKDVVADHMIKSVQLKLEGGKSQVKDSRIILKSRIMVIITVVKNLEDGTSCMRKPIYKQLEYRQAFQIIHKSLIMVSTTNIGMWIEECDSFNEYTQVTYNGEYKNCRKVGRWDILYRKQYCQKKNTSGGGLYNQEDSLKTSLWIKLSNYFSKEQQFINHDELKKRKQKSQQAEMDQLSNKIRDQIQQDNRTIHHYNNNYLSYKIILNEMKLIILIFICFFKINPKFTFLIISYMQVAKWDILYRKDEQIAYKQLRGGLYDEEGSNKIGYQTELSDEFIYESQIVFYDEYQKGKKVSKWIIREEGDYLQHYLIDKNIIVVEKHIIKQVQLRLESGLN
;
A
#
# COMPACT_ATOMS: atom_id res chain seq x y z
N MET A 1 17.74 -13.58 65.04
CA MET A 1 16.44 -14.26 64.83
C MET A 1 15.60 -13.42 63.90
N ALA A 2 15.57 -13.76 62.61
CA ALA A 2 14.63 -13.25 61.62
C ALA A 2 14.73 -14.20 60.41
N ASN A 3 13.89 -15.23 60.37
CA ASN A 3 13.83 -16.18 59.27
C ASN A 3 12.89 -15.62 58.20
N GLY A 4 13.45 -15.16 57.09
CA GLY A 4 12.71 -14.81 55.89
C GLY A 4 12.18 -16.06 55.20
N GLN A 5 10.87 -16.29 55.29
CA GLN A 5 10.19 -17.26 54.44
C GLN A 5 9.79 -16.59 53.12
N SER A 6 10.34 -17.07 52.01
CA SER A 6 9.95 -16.68 50.67
C SER A 6 8.51 -17.16 50.39
N LEU A 7 7.60 -16.21 50.16
CA LEU A 7 6.25 -16.51 49.66
C LEU A 7 6.35 -17.05 48.23
N ASN A 8 6.15 -18.35 48.09
CA ASN A 8 6.03 -19.03 46.81
C ASN A 8 4.67 -18.71 46.20
N TYR A 9 4.62 -17.74 45.27
CA TYR A 9 3.42 -17.46 44.49
C TYR A 9 3.20 -18.61 43.49
N LYS A 10 2.37 -19.58 43.86
CA LYS A 10 1.75 -20.50 42.90
C LYS A 10 0.83 -19.68 41.99
N PHE A 11 1.25 -19.46 40.74
CA PHE A 11 0.35 -19.03 39.68
C PHE A 11 -0.79 -20.06 39.57
N LEU A 12 -1.98 -19.69 40.02
CA LEU A 12 -3.19 -20.43 39.73
C LEU A 12 -3.41 -20.34 38.21
N ASN A 13 -3.37 -21.49 37.54
CA ASN A 13 -3.82 -21.65 36.17
C ASN A 13 -5.34 -21.40 36.16
N ILE A 14 -5.76 -20.14 35.95
CA ILE A 14 -7.16 -19.78 35.80
C ILE A 14 -7.60 -20.33 34.43
N HIS A 15 -8.07 -21.58 34.42
CA HIS A 15 -8.81 -22.13 33.29
C HIS A 15 -9.92 -21.14 32.90
N LYS A 16 -10.05 -20.83 31.61
CA LYS A 16 -11.08 -19.98 31.00
C LYS A 16 -12.43 -20.15 31.73
N LEU A 17 -12.71 -19.23 32.66
CA LEU A 17 -14.04 -19.11 33.26
C LEU A 17 -15.01 -18.83 32.11
N HIS A 18 -15.80 -19.84 31.74
CA HIS A 18 -16.89 -19.67 30.79
C HIS A 18 -17.96 -18.87 31.51
N ILE A 19 -17.99 -17.56 31.24
CA ILE A 19 -19.05 -16.69 31.72
C ILE A 19 -20.31 -17.03 30.91
N MET A 20 -21.27 -17.70 31.55
CA MET A 20 -22.57 -18.02 30.96
C MET A 20 -23.48 -16.78 31.00
N LYS A 21 -24.17 -16.51 29.89
CA LYS A 21 -25.12 -15.39 29.75
C LYS A 21 -26.53 -15.95 29.72
N VAL A 22 -27.33 -15.68 30.75
CA VAL A 22 -28.73 -16.12 30.86
C VAL A 22 -29.69 -14.94 30.64
N ASN A 23 -30.91 -15.19 30.18
CA ASN A 23 -31.99 -14.20 30.01
C ASN A 23 -31.63 -13.04 29.05
N GLN A 24 -32.21 -11.86 29.28
CA GLN A 24 -32.01 -10.68 28.45
C GLN A 24 -30.69 -9.96 28.79
N TRP A 25 -29.94 -9.61 27.74
CA TRP A 25 -28.74 -8.80 27.80
C TRP A 25 -28.88 -7.62 26.85
N ASP A 26 -28.86 -6.43 27.42
CA ASP A 26 -28.88 -5.19 26.67
C ASP A 26 -27.46 -4.80 26.25
N ILE A 27 -27.35 -4.17 25.09
CA ILE A 27 -26.11 -3.67 24.52
C ILE A 27 -26.18 -2.15 24.49
N TYR A 28 -25.27 -1.54 25.23
CA TYR A 28 -25.13 -0.11 25.33
C TYR A 28 -23.87 0.34 24.59
N TYR A 29 -23.95 1.44 23.86
CA TYR A 29 -22.84 2.02 23.12
C TYR A 29 -22.79 3.52 23.37
N ARG A 30 -21.58 4.08 23.44
CA ARG A 30 -21.35 5.53 23.46
C ARG A 30 -20.18 5.83 22.56
N LYS A 31 -20.29 6.90 21.77
CA LYS A 31 -19.26 7.36 20.84
C LYS A 31 -18.07 7.97 21.55
N ASP A 32 -18.38 8.89 22.47
CA ASP A 32 -17.42 9.70 23.20
C ASP A 32 -17.67 9.57 24.71
N GLU A 33 -16.65 9.85 25.53
CA GLU A 33 -16.73 9.66 26.98
C GLU A 33 -17.75 10.58 27.67
N ASP A 34 -18.04 11.73 27.05
CA ASP A 34 -18.96 12.76 27.52
C ASP A 34 -20.42 12.50 27.11
N GLN A 35 -20.66 11.55 26.20
CA GLN A 35 -22.01 11.18 25.76
C GLN A 35 -22.62 10.07 26.63
N PRO A 36 -23.94 10.09 26.88
CA PRO A 36 -24.62 9.00 27.56
C PRO A 36 -24.61 7.73 26.70
N PHE A 37 -24.67 6.58 27.35
CA PHE A 37 -24.83 5.30 26.67
C PHE A 37 -26.21 5.20 25.99
N GLU A 38 -26.23 4.87 24.70
CA GLU A 38 -27.41 4.55 23.90
C GLU A 38 -27.66 3.03 23.93
N LEU A 39 -28.91 2.61 24.16
CA LEU A 39 -29.32 1.21 24.00
C LEU A 39 -29.42 0.91 22.49
N ILE A 40 -28.43 0.21 21.95
CA ILE A 40 -28.37 -0.12 20.52
C ILE A 40 -28.87 -1.54 20.21
N GLY A 41 -29.06 -2.36 21.24
CA GLY A 41 -29.64 -3.68 21.03
C GLY A 41 -29.94 -4.45 22.29
N SER A 42 -30.68 -5.53 22.10
CA SER A 42 -30.91 -6.53 23.14
C SER A 42 -30.68 -7.92 22.57
N ARG A 43 -30.38 -8.85 23.48
CA ARG A 43 -30.05 -10.25 23.20
C ARG A 43 -30.81 -11.10 24.21
N LEU A 44 -31.44 -12.17 23.77
CA LEU A 44 -32.14 -13.08 24.68
C LEU A 44 -31.47 -14.45 24.62
N TYR A 45 -31.00 -14.90 25.78
CA TYR A 45 -30.47 -16.24 25.99
C TYR A 45 -31.48 -17.10 26.73
N ASP A 46 -31.42 -18.41 26.52
CA ASP A 46 -32.17 -19.37 27.30
C ASP A 46 -31.77 -19.39 28.78
N GLU A 47 -32.57 -20.08 29.60
CA GLU A 47 -32.34 -20.18 31.05
C GLU A 47 -31.04 -20.95 31.38
N ALA A 48 -30.61 -21.84 30.49
CA ALA A 48 -29.33 -22.55 30.62
C ALA A 48 -28.13 -21.66 30.32
N GLY A 49 -28.35 -20.48 29.73
CA GLY A 49 -27.33 -19.50 29.35
C GLY A 49 -26.44 -19.96 28.19
N ASN A 50 -26.94 -20.95 27.46
CA ASN A 50 -26.25 -21.75 26.48
C ASN A 50 -26.98 -21.75 25.15
N MET A 51 -27.98 -20.91 24.89
CA MET A 51 -28.59 -20.77 23.55
C MET A 51 -29.06 -19.35 23.28
N LYS A 52 -28.74 -18.81 22.10
CA LYS A 52 -29.40 -17.60 21.59
C LYS A 52 -30.82 -17.94 21.15
N ILE A 53 -31.80 -17.19 21.61
CA ILE A 53 -33.23 -17.37 21.29
C ILE A 53 -33.94 -16.03 21.06
N GLY A 54 -35.02 -16.01 20.29
CA GLY A 54 -35.89 -14.83 20.13
C GLY A 54 -35.29 -13.72 19.26
N LYS A 55 -35.67 -12.46 19.51
CA LYS A 55 -35.20 -11.30 18.73
C LYS A 55 -33.82 -10.83 19.15
N TRP A 56 -33.01 -10.47 18.17
CA TRP A 56 -31.61 -10.11 18.36
C TRP A 56 -31.18 -8.93 17.51
N ASN A 57 -30.35 -8.09 18.12
CA ASN A 57 -29.52 -7.11 17.43
C ASN A 57 -28.04 -7.52 17.57
N GLU A 58 -27.42 -7.87 16.45
CA GLU A 58 -25.98 -8.13 16.37
C GLU A 58 -25.25 -6.93 15.82
N ILE A 59 -24.11 -6.63 16.42
CA ILE A 59 -23.27 -5.50 16.02
C ILE A 59 -22.14 -6.06 15.18
N SER A 60 -21.85 -5.43 14.05
CA SER A 60 -20.71 -5.80 13.22
C SER A 60 -19.39 -5.68 13.99
N LEU A 61 -18.41 -6.53 13.67
CA LEU A 61 -17.07 -6.42 14.24
C LEU A 61 -16.37 -5.09 13.89
N ARG A 62 -16.77 -4.46 12.79
CA ARG A 62 -16.29 -3.13 12.36
C ARG A 62 -17.27 -2.00 12.70
N HIS A 63 -18.03 -2.14 13.78
CA HIS A 63 -18.91 -1.08 14.25
C HIS A 63 -18.08 0.02 14.90
N ASP A 64 -17.92 1.14 14.19
CA ASP A 64 -17.16 2.30 14.64
C ASP A 64 -17.93 3.61 14.42
N ASN A 65 -17.29 4.74 14.73
CA ASN A 65 -17.91 6.06 14.67
C ASN A 65 -18.25 6.52 13.23
N MET A 66 -17.70 5.87 12.21
CA MET A 66 -17.90 6.19 10.79
C MET A 66 -18.77 5.14 10.08
N SER A 67 -18.85 3.92 10.60
CA SER A 67 -19.58 2.80 10.01
C SER A 67 -20.29 2.01 11.09
N GLN A 68 -21.58 2.30 11.28
CA GLN A 68 -22.39 1.58 12.25
C GLN A 68 -23.31 0.61 11.52
N VAL A 69 -22.90 -0.66 11.53
CA VAL A 69 -23.68 -1.78 10.98
C VAL A 69 -24.24 -2.61 12.13
N MET A 70 -25.54 -2.89 12.06
CA MET A 70 -26.23 -3.84 12.92
C MET A 70 -27.06 -4.82 12.09
N TYR A 71 -27.20 -6.04 12.60
CA TYR A 71 -28.03 -7.09 12.03
C TYR A 71 -29.19 -7.36 12.98
N GLN A 72 -30.41 -7.22 12.50
CA GLN A 72 -31.61 -7.43 13.30
C GLN A 72 -32.38 -8.64 12.77
N GLY A 73 -32.67 -9.61 13.64
CA GLY A 73 -33.44 -10.78 13.24
C GLY A 73 -33.78 -11.67 14.43
N GLU A 74 -34.05 -12.94 14.14
CA GLU A 74 -34.44 -13.91 15.15
C GLU A 74 -33.49 -15.10 15.18
N TYR A 75 -33.22 -15.58 16.39
CA TYR A 75 -32.48 -16.80 16.67
C TYR A 75 -33.41 -17.89 17.20
N SER A 76 -33.18 -19.11 16.74
CA SER A 76 -33.74 -20.33 17.31
C SER A 76 -32.61 -21.34 17.46
N ASN A 77 -32.36 -21.83 18.68
CA ASN A 77 -31.31 -22.81 18.97
C ASN A 77 -29.94 -22.44 18.36
N TYR A 78 -29.47 -21.20 18.57
CA TYR A 78 -28.24 -20.62 17.98
C TYR A 78 -28.21 -20.38 16.48
N ARG A 79 -29.28 -20.66 15.76
CA ARG A 79 -29.35 -20.47 14.32
C ARG A 79 -30.19 -19.27 13.96
N GLN A 80 -29.73 -18.51 12.96
CA GLN A 80 -30.47 -17.39 12.41
C GLN A 80 -31.67 -17.94 11.65
N VAL A 81 -32.89 -17.55 12.03
CA VAL A 81 -34.13 -17.99 11.40
C VAL A 81 -34.89 -16.80 10.81
N ALA A 82 -35.83 -17.09 9.92
CA ALA A 82 -36.73 -16.11 9.32
C ALA A 82 -35.98 -14.94 8.65
N LYS A 83 -36.50 -13.72 8.78
CA LYS A 83 -35.93 -12.54 8.13
C LYS A 83 -34.89 -11.87 9.02
N TRP A 84 -33.76 -11.56 8.41
CA TRP A 84 -32.71 -10.72 8.97
C TRP A 84 -32.62 -9.43 8.17
N ASP A 85 -32.57 -8.30 8.86
CA ASP A 85 -32.41 -6.97 8.30
C ASP A 85 -31.02 -6.44 8.65
N ILE A 86 -30.44 -5.66 7.74
CA ILE A 86 -29.15 -5.00 7.96
C ILE A 86 -29.46 -3.52 8.15
N LEU A 87 -29.13 -2.97 9.31
CA LEU A 87 -29.28 -1.55 9.61
C LEU A 87 -27.92 -0.89 9.48
N TYR A 88 -27.82 0.13 8.64
CA TYR A 88 -26.59 0.89 8.42
C TYR A 88 -26.82 2.38 8.63
N ARG A 89 -25.95 3.03 9.41
CA ARG A 89 -25.81 4.49 9.41
C ARG A 89 -24.33 4.87 9.33
N LYS A 90 -24.06 5.97 8.65
CA LYS A 90 -22.73 6.56 8.52
C LYS A 90 -22.35 7.39 9.76
N ASP A 91 -23.33 8.06 10.34
CA ASP A 91 -23.18 8.91 11.51
C ASP A 91 -24.43 8.73 12.37
N GLU A 92 -24.29 8.88 13.68
CA GLU A 92 -25.37 8.76 14.67
C GLU A 92 -26.48 9.77 14.46
N GLN A 93 -26.12 10.94 13.91
CA GLN A 93 -27.06 11.99 13.55
C GLN A 93 -27.99 11.59 12.40
N ILE A 94 -27.65 10.51 11.67
CA ILE A 94 -28.43 10.01 10.55
C ILE A 94 -29.20 8.77 11.02
N ALA A 95 -30.50 8.76 10.73
CA ALA A 95 -31.33 7.58 10.99
C ALA A 95 -30.78 6.35 10.26
N TYR A 96 -30.90 5.17 10.87
CA TYR A 96 -30.51 3.92 10.24
C TYR A 96 -31.23 3.73 8.90
N LYS A 97 -30.44 3.57 7.85
CA LYS A 97 -30.89 3.08 6.55
C LYS A 97 -31.03 1.57 6.67
N GLN A 98 -32.25 1.08 6.50
CA GLN A 98 -32.48 -0.35 6.39
C GLN A 98 -32.02 -0.83 5.01
N LEU A 99 -30.96 -1.64 5.03
CA LEU A 99 -30.58 -2.51 3.94
C LEU A 99 -31.36 -3.82 4.13
N ARG A 100 -31.98 -4.32 3.05
CA ARG A 100 -32.56 -5.67 3.07
C ARG A 100 -31.46 -6.63 3.49
N GLY A 101 -31.64 -7.49 4.48
CA GLY A 101 -30.64 -8.50 4.83
C GLY A 101 -30.91 -9.81 4.08
N GLY A 102 -31.34 -10.83 4.82
CA GLY A 102 -31.51 -12.18 4.32
C GLY A 102 -32.78 -12.87 4.81
N LEU A 103 -33.15 -13.96 4.16
CA LEU A 103 -34.10 -14.94 4.68
C LEU A 103 -33.39 -16.26 5.01
N TYR A 104 -33.75 -16.85 6.13
CA TYR A 104 -33.29 -18.16 6.55
C TYR A 104 -34.47 -19.12 6.64
N ASP A 105 -34.21 -20.40 6.40
CA ASP A 105 -35.19 -21.45 6.63
C ASP A 105 -35.58 -21.57 8.11
N GLU A 106 -36.66 -22.31 8.39
CA GLU A 106 -37.17 -22.50 9.75
C GLU A 106 -36.18 -23.23 10.66
N GLU A 107 -35.30 -24.05 10.07
CA GLU A 107 -34.21 -24.75 10.78
C GLU A 107 -33.00 -23.84 11.03
N GLY A 108 -32.97 -22.66 10.42
CA GLY A 108 -31.90 -21.66 10.47
C GLY A 108 -30.56 -22.13 9.91
N SER A 109 -30.57 -23.19 9.12
CA SER A 109 -29.36 -23.81 8.57
C SER A 109 -29.00 -23.24 7.21
N ASN A 110 -29.99 -22.77 6.46
CA ASN A 110 -29.80 -22.37 5.08
C ASN A 110 -30.35 -20.99 4.79
N LYS A 111 -29.53 -20.17 4.12
CA LYS A 111 -29.99 -18.97 3.43
C LYS A 111 -30.92 -19.38 2.29
N ILE A 112 -32.03 -18.66 2.13
CA ILE A 112 -33.03 -18.86 1.08
C ILE A 112 -33.44 -17.51 0.45
N GLY A 113 -33.83 -17.53 -0.82
CA GLY A 113 -34.24 -16.34 -1.55
C GLY A 113 -33.16 -15.28 -1.66
N TYR A 114 -33.56 -14.02 -1.85
CA TYR A 114 -32.63 -12.90 -1.99
C TYR A 114 -31.93 -12.56 -0.67
N GLN A 115 -30.61 -12.53 -0.71
CA GLN A 115 -29.70 -12.17 0.35
C GLN A 115 -28.93 -10.92 -0.04
N THR A 116 -28.71 -10.08 0.95
CA THR A 116 -27.76 -8.98 0.89
C THR A 116 -26.62 -9.29 1.85
N GLU A 117 -25.40 -9.21 1.36
CA GLU A 117 -24.19 -9.42 2.14
C GLU A 117 -23.32 -8.18 2.05
N LEU A 118 -22.75 -7.76 3.18
CA LEU A 118 -21.75 -6.68 3.18
C LEU A 118 -20.37 -7.30 3.00
N SER A 119 -19.45 -6.60 2.33
CA SER A 119 -18.05 -7.02 2.30
C SER A 119 -17.45 -7.10 3.70
N ASP A 120 -16.45 -7.98 3.88
CA ASP A 120 -15.68 -8.04 5.14
C ASP A 120 -15.00 -6.71 5.46
N GLU A 121 -14.76 -5.89 4.43
CA GLU A 121 -14.19 -4.55 4.51
C GLU A 121 -15.24 -3.44 4.48
N PHE A 122 -16.51 -3.75 4.73
CA PHE A 122 -17.58 -2.76 4.68
C PHE A 122 -17.35 -1.64 5.71
N ILE A 123 -16.96 -0.48 5.20
CA ILE A 123 -16.72 0.75 5.96
C ILE A 123 -17.40 1.90 5.23
N TYR A 124 -17.42 3.08 5.85
CA TYR A 124 -17.99 4.27 5.20
C TYR A 124 -17.40 4.52 3.80
N GLU A 125 -16.10 4.31 3.65
CA GLU A 125 -15.35 4.53 2.41
C GLU A 125 -15.39 3.35 1.43
N SER A 126 -15.96 2.21 1.84
CA SER A 126 -16.10 0.99 1.02
C SER A 126 -17.44 0.36 1.34
N GLN A 127 -18.49 0.84 0.67
CA GLN A 127 -19.86 0.39 0.87
C GLN A 127 -20.23 -0.72 -0.12
N ILE A 128 -19.38 -1.73 -0.23
CA ILE A 128 -19.60 -2.83 -1.16
C ILE A 128 -20.71 -3.72 -0.62
N VAL A 129 -21.82 -3.75 -1.34
CA VAL A 129 -22.98 -4.59 -1.04
C VAL A 129 -23.17 -5.63 -2.13
N PHE A 130 -23.26 -6.89 -1.72
CA PHE A 130 -23.53 -8.02 -2.60
C PHE A 130 -25.00 -8.41 -2.52
N TYR A 131 -25.64 -8.58 -3.66
CA TYR A 131 -26.98 -9.14 -3.78
C TYR A 131 -26.91 -10.47 -4.52
N ASP A 132 -27.42 -11.52 -3.87
CA ASP A 132 -27.44 -12.89 -4.38
C ASP A 132 -28.78 -13.55 -4.07
N GLU A 133 -29.23 -14.48 -4.91
CA GLU A 133 -30.30 -15.41 -4.58
C GLU A 133 -29.69 -16.71 -4.10
N TYR A 134 -30.24 -17.22 -3.00
CA TYR A 134 -29.86 -18.48 -2.40
C TYR A 134 -31.00 -19.51 -2.48
N GLN A 135 -30.65 -20.75 -2.76
CA GLN A 135 -31.55 -21.90 -2.64
C GLN A 135 -30.83 -22.99 -1.86
N ASN A 136 -31.42 -23.40 -0.74
CA ASN A 136 -30.85 -24.41 0.17
C ASN A 136 -29.40 -24.09 0.56
N GLY A 137 -29.12 -22.83 0.89
CA GLY A 137 -27.81 -22.39 1.36
C GLY A 137 -26.77 -22.20 0.26
N LYS A 138 -27.15 -22.35 -1.02
CA LYS A 138 -26.25 -22.18 -2.17
C LYS A 138 -26.65 -21.00 -3.04
N LYS A 139 -25.66 -20.25 -3.54
CA LYS A 139 -25.88 -19.13 -4.49
C LYS A 139 -26.34 -19.68 -5.84
N VAL A 140 -27.45 -19.15 -6.38
CA VAL A 140 -28.05 -19.65 -7.64
C VAL A 140 -28.28 -18.58 -8.71
N SER A 141 -28.28 -17.28 -8.36
CA SER A 141 -28.56 -16.21 -9.32
C SER A 141 -27.32 -15.44 -9.77
N LYS A 142 -27.60 -14.39 -10.55
CA LYS A 142 -26.68 -13.32 -10.88
C LYS A 142 -26.20 -12.61 -9.62
N TRP A 143 -24.88 -12.42 -9.52
CA TRP A 143 -24.25 -11.63 -8.47
C TRP A 143 -24.26 -10.15 -8.85
N ILE A 144 -24.84 -9.32 -8.00
CA ILE A 144 -24.87 -7.87 -8.21
C ILE A 144 -24.09 -7.21 -7.08
N ILE A 145 -23.06 -6.47 -7.45
CA ILE A 145 -22.30 -5.61 -6.55
C ILE A 145 -22.85 -4.21 -6.71
N ARG A 146 -23.09 -3.53 -5.60
CA ARG A 146 -23.44 -2.11 -5.59
C ARG A 146 -22.43 -1.32 -4.77
N GLU A 147 -21.95 -0.23 -5.35
CA GLU A 147 -21.11 0.78 -4.71
C GLU A 147 -21.67 2.15 -5.07
N GLU A 148 -22.09 2.94 -4.08
CA GLU A 148 -22.55 4.34 -4.21
C GLU A 148 -23.60 4.67 -5.31
N GLY A 149 -24.26 3.66 -5.89
CA GLY A 149 -25.24 3.84 -6.96
C GLY A 149 -24.86 3.15 -8.27
N ASP A 150 -23.59 2.79 -8.44
CA ASP A 150 -23.13 1.97 -9.55
C ASP A 150 -23.41 0.49 -9.30
N TYR A 151 -23.65 -0.23 -10.40
CA TYR A 151 -23.95 -1.66 -10.39
C TYR A 151 -22.92 -2.41 -11.22
N PHE A 152 -22.15 -3.27 -10.57
CA PHE A 152 -21.33 -4.26 -11.24
C PHE A 152 -22.07 -5.59 -11.19
N CYS A 153 -22.09 -6.32 -12.30
CA CYS A 153 -22.79 -7.59 -12.34
C CYS A 153 -21.85 -8.69 -12.83
N GLY A 154 -21.79 -9.79 -12.10
CA GLY A 154 -21.33 -11.08 -12.63
C GLY A 154 -22.46 -11.80 -13.38
N GLU A 155 -22.16 -12.88 -14.09
CA GLU A 155 -23.18 -13.81 -14.60
C GLU A 155 -23.64 -14.77 -13.48
N THR A 156 -24.09 -15.97 -13.81
CA THR A 156 -24.68 -16.93 -12.86
C THR A 156 -23.66 -17.93 -12.35
N TYR A 157 -23.93 -18.49 -11.17
CA TYR A 157 -23.27 -19.73 -10.77
C TYR A 157 -23.82 -20.91 -11.59
N ASN A 158 -23.07 -22.01 -11.69
CA ASN A 158 -23.59 -23.24 -12.28
C ASN A 158 -24.75 -23.82 -11.45
N GLN A 159 -25.47 -24.82 -11.98
CA GLN A 159 -26.65 -25.40 -11.30
C GLN A 159 -26.35 -25.99 -9.91
N VAL A 160 -25.08 -26.27 -9.61
CA VAL A 160 -24.66 -26.78 -8.30
C VAL A 160 -24.42 -25.64 -7.30
N GLY A 161 -24.36 -24.39 -7.77
CA GLY A 161 -24.15 -23.18 -6.97
C GLY A 161 -22.73 -23.05 -6.42
N LEU A 162 -21.76 -23.77 -7.00
CA LEU A 162 -20.39 -23.86 -6.48
C LEU A 162 -19.35 -23.21 -7.40
N ILE A 163 -19.65 -23.09 -8.70
CA ILE A 163 -18.68 -22.63 -9.69
C ILE A 163 -19.26 -21.43 -10.42
N LYS A 164 -18.52 -20.32 -10.43
CA LYS A 164 -18.79 -19.16 -11.28
C LYS A 164 -18.72 -19.60 -12.73
N VAL A 165 -19.72 -19.28 -13.55
CA VAL A 165 -19.70 -19.55 -14.99
C VAL A 165 -20.11 -18.30 -15.75
N GLY A 166 -19.58 -18.13 -16.97
CA GLY A 166 -19.88 -16.96 -17.80
C GLY A 166 -18.98 -15.77 -17.50
N LYS A 167 -19.41 -14.55 -17.85
CA LYS A 167 -18.63 -13.32 -17.64
C LYS A 167 -18.76 -12.80 -16.21
N TRP A 168 -17.63 -12.43 -15.60
CA TRP A 168 -17.56 -11.95 -14.23
C TRP A 168 -16.75 -10.67 -14.14
N ILE A 169 -17.20 -9.81 -13.22
CA ILE A 169 -16.43 -8.72 -12.65
C ILE A 169 -16.14 -9.14 -11.22
N GLU A 170 -14.88 -9.14 -10.81
CA GLU A 170 -14.46 -9.35 -9.43
C GLU A 170 -13.75 -8.11 -8.91
N LEU A 171 -13.99 -7.80 -7.64
CA LEU A 171 -13.24 -6.75 -6.97
C LEU A 171 -11.94 -7.35 -6.46
N LYS A 172 -10.85 -6.60 -6.57
CA LYS A 172 -9.58 -6.97 -5.93
C LYS A 172 -9.73 -6.85 -4.40
N ASP A 173 -9.00 -7.67 -3.65
CA ASP A 173 -8.89 -7.50 -2.20
C ASP A 173 -8.43 -6.08 -1.86
N GLY A 174 -9.05 -5.46 -0.85
CA GLY A 174 -8.81 -4.05 -0.54
C GLY A 174 -9.58 -3.07 -1.41
N PHE A 175 -10.63 -3.50 -2.13
CA PHE A 175 -11.42 -2.60 -2.96
C PHE A 175 -12.12 -1.56 -2.08
N ASP A 176 -11.85 -0.29 -2.35
CA ASP A 176 -12.46 0.86 -1.70
C ASP A 176 -12.49 2.06 -2.65
N ARG A 177 -12.98 3.21 -2.15
CA ARG A 177 -13.05 4.45 -2.94
C ARG A 177 -11.70 4.95 -3.49
N TRP A 178 -10.58 4.55 -2.90
CA TRP A 178 -9.23 4.94 -3.31
C TRP A 178 -8.56 3.88 -4.19
N PHE A 179 -8.97 2.62 -4.03
CA PHE A 179 -8.39 1.47 -4.70
C PHE A 179 -9.44 0.66 -5.48
N GLN A 180 -9.83 1.19 -6.63
CA GLN A 180 -10.89 0.61 -7.47
C GLN A 180 -10.34 -0.35 -8.54
N ALA A 181 -9.67 -1.42 -8.11
CA ALA A 181 -9.18 -2.44 -9.04
C ALA A 181 -10.21 -3.57 -9.24
N ILE A 182 -10.64 -3.77 -10.48
CA ILE A 182 -11.54 -4.88 -10.85
C ILE A 182 -10.86 -5.85 -11.82
N TYR A 183 -11.17 -7.14 -11.68
CA TYR A 183 -10.86 -8.18 -12.64
C TYR A 183 -12.08 -8.44 -13.51
N TYR A 184 -11.89 -8.45 -14.83
CA TYR A 184 -12.93 -8.83 -15.78
C TYR A 184 -12.50 -10.07 -16.54
N GLY A 185 -13.33 -11.11 -16.53
CA GLY A 185 -13.00 -12.37 -17.18
C GLY A 185 -14.22 -13.23 -17.48
N GLU A 186 -14.00 -14.33 -18.19
CA GLU A 186 -15.03 -15.36 -18.41
C GLU A 186 -14.59 -16.65 -17.73
N TYR A 187 -15.39 -17.11 -16.78
CA TYR A 187 -15.23 -18.40 -16.14
C TYR A 187 -15.92 -19.48 -17.00
N LYS A 188 -15.17 -20.49 -17.43
CA LYS A 188 -15.72 -21.66 -18.13
C LYS A 188 -15.90 -22.80 -17.15
N ASP A 189 -16.99 -23.55 -17.32
CA ASP A 189 -17.21 -24.77 -16.55
C ASP A 189 -16.22 -25.86 -16.99
N VAL A 190 -15.06 -25.91 -16.32
CA VAL A 190 -14.00 -26.89 -16.62
C VAL A 190 -14.36 -28.29 -16.07
N VAL A 191 -15.32 -28.38 -15.15
CA VAL A 191 -15.64 -29.65 -14.47
C VAL A 191 -16.39 -30.59 -15.42
N ALA A 192 -17.28 -30.06 -16.27
CA ALA A 192 -17.91 -30.86 -17.32
C ALA A 192 -16.87 -31.43 -18.30
N ASP A 193 -15.92 -30.61 -18.77
CA ASP A 193 -14.88 -31.04 -19.72
C ASP A 193 -13.93 -32.09 -19.14
N HIS A 194 -13.58 -31.97 -17.86
CA HIS A 194 -12.68 -32.93 -17.20
C HIS A 194 -13.40 -34.24 -16.82
N MET A 195 -14.68 -34.19 -16.43
CA MET A 195 -15.48 -35.41 -16.25
C MET A 195 -15.69 -36.14 -17.59
N ILE A 196 -15.96 -35.41 -18.67
CA ILE A 196 -16.09 -35.99 -20.03
C ILE A 196 -14.77 -36.63 -20.47
N LYS A 197 -13.62 -35.97 -20.31
CA LYS A 197 -12.30 -36.54 -20.65
C LYS A 197 -11.91 -37.74 -19.79
N SER A 198 -12.24 -37.74 -18.50
CA SER A 198 -11.92 -38.87 -17.60
C SER A 198 -12.79 -40.11 -17.87
N VAL A 199 -14.03 -39.92 -18.31
CA VAL A 199 -14.91 -41.00 -18.80
C VAL A 199 -14.41 -41.54 -20.15
N GLN A 200 -13.93 -40.66 -21.04
CA GLN A 200 -13.40 -41.04 -22.35
C GLN A 200 -12.10 -41.86 -22.25
N LEU A 201 -11.18 -41.48 -21.36
CA LEU A 201 -9.95 -42.24 -21.07
C LEU A 201 -10.23 -43.62 -20.44
N LYS A 202 -11.30 -43.76 -19.65
CA LYS A 202 -11.73 -45.06 -19.11
C LYS A 202 -12.33 -45.98 -20.17
N LEU A 203 -12.97 -45.43 -21.19
CA LEU A 203 -13.53 -46.20 -22.31
C LEU A 203 -12.44 -46.67 -23.29
N GLU A 204 -11.35 -45.92 -23.44
CA GLU A 204 -10.21 -46.32 -24.28
C GLU A 204 -9.28 -47.36 -23.62
N GLY A 205 -9.34 -47.49 -22.29
CA GLY A 205 -8.51 -48.43 -21.52
C GLY A 205 -9.13 -49.81 -21.25
N GLY A 206 -10.39 -50.07 -21.63
CA GLY A 206 -11.09 -51.29 -21.28
C GLY A 206 -11.75 -51.97 -22.48
N LYS A 207 -11.23 -53.12 -22.90
CA LYS A 207 -11.96 -54.06 -23.78
C LYS A 207 -13.22 -54.54 -23.06
N SER A 208 -14.34 -53.87 -23.24
CA SER A 208 -15.65 -54.43 -22.93
C SER A 208 -16.68 -53.94 -23.95
N GLN A 209 -17.35 -54.89 -24.58
CA GLN A 209 -18.41 -54.65 -25.56
C GLN A 209 -19.63 -54.07 -24.85
N VAL A 210 -19.89 -52.77 -25.01
CA VAL A 210 -21.22 -52.21 -24.79
C VAL A 210 -21.93 -52.17 -26.14
N LYS A 211 -22.91 -53.06 -26.30
CA LYS A 211 -23.91 -53.02 -27.37
C LYS A 211 -24.94 -51.94 -27.01
N ASP A 212 -25.16 -51.05 -27.98
CA ASP A 212 -26.22 -50.04 -28.06
C ASP A 212 -26.30 -48.97 -26.96
N SER A 213 -25.75 -47.80 -27.27
CA SER A 213 -26.28 -46.50 -26.85
C SER A 213 -25.92 -45.48 -27.92
N ARG A 214 -26.90 -45.03 -28.70
CA ARG A 214 -26.71 -43.90 -29.63
C ARG A 214 -26.66 -42.61 -28.81
N ILE A 215 -25.47 -42.08 -28.62
CA ILE A 215 -25.28 -40.67 -28.26
C ILE A 215 -24.64 -39.99 -29.47
N ILE A 216 -25.42 -39.18 -30.17
CA ILE A 216 -24.92 -38.29 -31.21
C ILE A 216 -24.31 -37.08 -30.50
N LEU A 217 -22.98 -37.00 -30.47
CA LEU A 217 -22.26 -35.77 -30.16
C LEU A 217 -21.37 -35.42 -31.36
N LYS A 218 -21.84 -34.43 -32.14
CA LYS A 218 -21.03 -33.71 -33.11
C LYS A 218 -20.57 -32.41 -32.47
N SER A 219 -19.28 -32.27 -32.26
CA SER A 219 -18.62 -30.97 -32.31
C SER A 219 -17.16 -31.15 -32.68
N ARG A 220 -16.84 -30.76 -33.92
CA ARG A 220 -15.50 -30.42 -34.36
C ARG A 220 -15.19 -29.02 -33.84
N ILE A 221 -14.00 -28.83 -33.28
CA ILE A 221 -13.44 -27.50 -33.06
C ILE A 221 -13.19 -26.89 -34.45
N MET A 222 -13.91 -25.81 -34.78
CA MET A 222 -13.54 -24.88 -35.83
C MET A 222 -13.23 -23.56 -35.13
N VAL A 223 -11.95 -23.22 -35.04
CA VAL A 223 -11.52 -21.88 -34.64
C VAL A 223 -11.77 -20.98 -35.84
N ILE A 224 -12.93 -20.34 -35.89
CA ILE A 224 -13.19 -19.22 -36.81
C ILE A 224 -12.81 -17.95 -36.06
N ILE A 225 -11.69 -17.34 -36.44
CA ILE A 225 -11.41 -15.94 -36.11
C ILE A 225 -12.18 -15.10 -37.13
N THR A 226 -13.37 -14.62 -36.76
CA THR A 226 -14.08 -13.64 -37.57
C THR A 226 -13.49 -12.26 -37.29
N VAL A 227 -12.62 -11.79 -38.18
CA VAL A 227 -12.33 -10.37 -38.33
C VAL A 227 -13.49 -9.78 -39.13
N VAL A 228 -14.36 -9.00 -38.50
CA VAL A 228 -15.41 -8.27 -39.21
C VAL A 228 -14.74 -7.17 -40.02
N LYS A 229 -14.63 -7.40 -41.32
CA LYS A 229 -14.30 -6.39 -42.32
C LYS A 229 -15.63 -6.05 -43.00
N ASN A 230 -16.20 -4.89 -42.67
CA ASN A 230 -17.35 -4.37 -43.42
C ASN A 230 -16.92 -4.11 -44.87
N LEU A 231 -17.46 -4.91 -45.77
CA LEU A 231 -17.66 -4.59 -47.17
C LEU A 231 -19.17 -4.66 -47.38
N GLU A 232 -19.82 -3.50 -47.50
CA GLU A 232 -21.10 -3.39 -48.19
C GLU A 232 -20.84 -2.57 -49.45
N ASP A 233 -20.83 -3.31 -50.56
CA ASP A 233 -21.39 -3.05 -51.88
C ASP A 233 -21.89 -1.62 -52.10
N GLY A 234 -21.25 -0.93 -53.05
CA GLY A 234 -21.59 0.43 -53.39
C GLY A 234 -22.87 0.56 -54.22
N THR A 235 -23.66 1.59 -53.90
CA THR A 235 -24.20 2.55 -54.89
C THR A 235 -24.55 3.89 -54.23
N SER A 236 -23.92 4.95 -54.76
CA SER A 236 -24.30 6.38 -54.85
C SER A 236 -24.91 7.14 -53.65
N CYS A 237 -24.21 8.15 -53.13
CA CYS A 237 -24.42 9.59 -53.41
C CYS A 237 -23.69 10.49 -52.40
N MET A 238 -23.23 11.65 -52.87
CA MET A 238 -22.33 12.60 -52.21
C MET A 238 -22.85 13.22 -50.89
N ARG A 239 -21.97 13.35 -49.88
CA ARG A 239 -21.38 14.63 -49.36
C ARG A 239 -20.59 14.39 -48.06
N LYS A 240 -19.39 14.99 -47.98
CA LYS A 240 -18.50 15.05 -46.79
C LYS A 240 -19.15 15.89 -45.66
N PRO A 241 -18.72 15.73 -44.39
CA PRO A 241 -17.59 16.54 -43.91
C PRO A 241 -16.54 15.79 -43.09
N ILE A 242 -15.40 16.48 -43.00
CA ILE A 242 -14.09 16.15 -42.43
C ILE A 242 -14.13 16.10 -40.90
N TYR A 243 -13.59 15.06 -40.26
CA TYR A 243 -12.92 15.18 -38.95
C TYR A 243 -11.72 14.22 -38.81
N LYS A 244 -10.66 14.80 -38.22
CA LYS A 244 -9.29 14.32 -37.97
C LYS A 244 -9.15 12.86 -37.51
N GLN A 245 -8.27 12.12 -38.19
CA GLN A 245 -7.60 10.93 -37.65
C GLN A 245 -6.66 11.32 -36.51
N LEU A 246 -6.86 10.73 -35.33
CA LEU A 246 -5.87 10.61 -34.26
C LEU A 246 -5.71 9.12 -33.95
N GLU A 247 -4.46 8.69 -33.80
CA GLU A 247 -4.00 7.32 -34.02
C GLU A 247 -4.54 6.28 -33.01
N TYR A 248 -5.10 5.20 -33.54
CA TYR A 248 -5.64 4.04 -32.83
C TYR A 248 -4.58 2.99 -32.42
N ARG A 249 -3.31 3.38 -32.24
CA ARG A 249 -2.18 2.43 -32.14
C ARG A 249 -1.63 2.17 -30.74
N GLN A 250 -2.18 2.78 -29.68
CA GLN A 250 -1.70 2.55 -28.30
C GLN A 250 -2.70 1.79 -27.40
N ALA A 251 -3.97 1.68 -27.79
CA ALA A 251 -4.98 0.96 -26.99
C ALA A 251 -5.00 -0.56 -27.22
N PHE A 252 -4.36 -1.07 -28.28
CA PHE A 252 -4.46 -2.49 -28.68
C PHE A 252 -3.44 -3.42 -28.00
N GLN A 253 -2.45 -2.90 -27.26
CA GLN A 253 -1.44 -3.72 -26.57
C GLN A 253 -1.75 -4.04 -25.11
N ILE A 254 -2.81 -3.45 -24.53
CA ILE A 254 -3.19 -3.68 -23.13
C ILE A 254 -4.30 -4.74 -23.01
N ILE A 255 -5.13 -4.91 -24.03
CA ILE A 255 -6.32 -5.78 -23.97
C ILE A 255 -5.98 -7.28 -24.15
N HIS A 256 -4.79 -7.62 -24.65
CA HIS A 256 -4.42 -9.02 -24.93
C HIS A 256 -3.65 -9.74 -23.80
N LYS A 257 -3.43 -9.10 -22.64
CA LYS A 257 -2.58 -9.66 -21.55
C LYS A 257 -3.32 -10.09 -20.28
N SER A 258 -4.64 -9.89 -20.20
CA SER A 258 -5.41 -10.20 -18.98
C SER A 258 -6.37 -11.39 -19.15
N LEU A 259 -6.26 -12.14 -20.25
CA LEU A 259 -7.09 -13.33 -20.49
C LEU A 259 -6.28 -14.60 -20.17
N ILE A 260 -6.90 -15.50 -19.40
CA ILE A 260 -6.45 -16.83 -18.95
C ILE A 260 -5.96 -16.83 -17.48
N MET A 261 -6.90 -16.62 -16.56
CA MET A 261 -6.93 -17.44 -15.34
C MET A 261 -7.86 -18.63 -15.62
N VAL A 262 -7.43 -19.82 -15.20
CA VAL A 262 -8.05 -21.13 -15.40
C VAL A 262 -7.78 -21.80 -16.76
N SER A 263 -6.50 -22.09 -17.04
CA SER A 263 -6.09 -23.42 -17.52
C SER A 263 -4.65 -23.69 -17.13
N THR A 264 -4.36 -24.93 -16.73
CA THR A 264 -3.17 -25.40 -16.03
C THR A 264 -1.91 -25.35 -16.89
N THR A 265 -1.31 -24.18 -17.06
CA THR A 265 0.13 -23.92 -17.17
C THR A 265 0.31 -22.43 -17.50
N ASN A 266 0.73 -21.62 -16.51
CA ASN A 266 1.17 -20.26 -16.80
C ASN A 266 2.39 -20.38 -17.73
N ILE A 267 2.23 -20.01 -19.01
CA ILE A 267 3.26 -19.96 -20.03
C ILE A 267 3.26 -18.55 -20.63
N GLY A 268 4.42 -17.92 -20.69
CA GLY A 268 4.61 -16.63 -21.35
C GLY A 268 5.03 -15.50 -20.40
N MET A 269 4.90 -14.25 -20.85
CA MET A 269 5.32 -13.07 -20.09
C MET A 269 4.23 -12.60 -19.12
N TRP A 270 4.59 -12.43 -17.86
CA TRP A 270 3.71 -12.03 -16.77
C TRP A 270 4.18 -10.74 -16.11
N ILE A 271 3.22 -10.07 -15.48
CA ILE A 271 3.41 -8.95 -14.58
C ILE A 271 2.76 -9.37 -13.27
N GLU A 272 3.54 -9.41 -12.20
CA GLU A 272 3.04 -9.64 -10.85
C GLU A 272 3.11 -8.37 -10.05
N GLU A 273 2.14 -8.16 -9.19
CA GLU A 273 2.17 -7.08 -8.22
C GLU A 273 2.96 -7.53 -6.98
N CYS A 274 3.67 -6.59 -6.37
CA CYS A 274 4.29 -6.82 -5.07
C CYS A 274 3.23 -6.88 -3.97
N ASP A 275 3.46 -7.65 -2.91
CA ASP A 275 2.56 -7.75 -1.76
C ASP A 275 2.26 -6.39 -1.11
N SER A 276 3.16 -5.42 -1.26
CA SER A 276 3.01 -4.05 -0.77
C SER A 276 2.52 -3.06 -1.85
N PHE A 277 1.90 -3.54 -2.94
CA PHE A 277 1.41 -2.70 -4.01
C PHE A 277 0.25 -1.82 -3.53
N ASN A 278 0.47 -0.51 -3.47
CA ASN A 278 -0.52 0.50 -3.11
C ASN A 278 -0.33 1.77 -3.95
N GLU A 279 -1.18 2.79 -3.73
CA GLU A 279 -1.12 4.06 -4.45
C GLU A 279 0.24 4.77 -4.38
N TYR A 280 1.01 4.57 -3.29
CA TYR A 280 2.34 5.16 -3.08
C TYR A 280 3.49 4.27 -3.56
N THR A 281 3.24 2.98 -3.73
CA THR A 281 4.27 1.95 -3.88
C THR A 281 3.89 0.99 -5.00
N GLN A 282 3.96 1.46 -6.24
CA GLN A 282 3.59 0.66 -7.40
C GLN A 282 4.79 -0.16 -7.89
N VAL A 283 5.09 -1.26 -7.18
CA VAL A 283 6.16 -2.21 -7.54
C VAL A 283 5.57 -3.42 -8.26
N THR A 284 6.06 -3.70 -9.46
CA THR A 284 5.67 -4.87 -10.26
C THR A 284 6.89 -5.71 -10.63
N TYR A 285 6.70 -7.03 -10.71
CA TYR A 285 7.69 -7.98 -11.18
C TYR A 285 7.31 -8.47 -12.58
N ASN A 286 8.19 -8.24 -13.55
CA ASN A 286 7.93 -8.61 -14.94
C ASN A 286 8.87 -9.72 -15.37
N GLY A 287 8.35 -10.84 -15.86
CA GLY A 287 9.20 -11.91 -16.37
C GLY A 287 8.41 -13.05 -16.98
N GLU A 288 9.08 -14.15 -17.30
CA GLU A 288 8.44 -15.30 -17.96
C GLU A 288 8.05 -16.38 -16.95
N TYR A 289 6.87 -16.95 -17.13
CA TYR A 289 6.48 -18.22 -16.53
C TYR A 289 6.55 -19.34 -17.56
N LYS A 290 6.98 -20.51 -17.12
CA LYS A 290 6.87 -21.76 -17.86
C LYS A 290 6.43 -22.86 -16.90
N ASN A 291 5.35 -23.56 -17.23
CA ASN A 291 4.78 -24.60 -16.39
C ASN A 291 4.49 -24.16 -14.95
N CYS A 292 3.92 -22.96 -14.78
CA CYS A 292 3.65 -22.36 -13.46
C CYS A 292 4.90 -22.07 -12.61
N ARG A 293 6.09 -22.02 -13.23
CA ARG A 293 7.31 -21.60 -12.54
C ARG A 293 7.96 -20.39 -13.21
N LYS A 294 8.56 -19.50 -12.42
CA LYS A 294 9.30 -18.33 -12.90
C LYS A 294 10.59 -18.79 -13.57
N VAL A 295 10.83 -18.36 -14.80
CA VAL A 295 12.03 -18.70 -15.56
C VAL A 295 12.65 -17.46 -16.17
N GLY A 296 13.95 -17.53 -16.44
CA GLY A 296 14.67 -16.47 -17.16
C GLY A 296 14.75 -15.17 -16.38
N ARG A 297 14.75 -14.05 -17.10
CA ARG A 297 14.95 -12.72 -16.52
C ARG A 297 13.64 -12.17 -15.94
N TRP A 298 13.73 -11.70 -14.71
CA TRP A 298 12.67 -11.00 -14.01
C TRP A 298 13.14 -9.61 -13.60
N ASP A 299 12.46 -8.58 -14.11
CA ASP A 299 12.75 -7.18 -13.81
C ASP A 299 11.79 -6.67 -12.73
N ILE A 300 12.31 -5.91 -11.76
CA ILE A 300 11.50 -5.19 -10.76
C ILE A 300 11.29 -3.78 -11.30
N LEU A 301 10.05 -3.46 -11.62
CA LEU A 301 9.66 -2.12 -12.07
C LEU A 301 8.97 -1.38 -10.94
N TYR A 302 9.44 -0.16 -10.68
CA TYR A 302 8.82 0.74 -9.73
C TYR A 302 8.29 1.98 -10.46
N ARG A 303 7.06 2.37 -10.12
CA ARG A 303 6.45 3.62 -10.56
C ARG A 303 6.23 4.53 -9.35
N LYS A 304 6.86 5.71 -9.38
CA LYS A 304 6.60 6.77 -8.40
C LYS A 304 5.26 7.43 -8.73
N GLN A 305 4.44 7.72 -7.72
CA GLN A 305 3.07 8.25 -7.85
C GLN A 305 2.96 9.42 -8.87
N TYR A 306 3.95 10.30 -8.93
CA TYR A 306 3.96 11.49 -9.81
C TYR A 306 4.76 11.32 -11.11
N CYS A 307 5.33 10.15 -11.38
CA CYS A 307 6.11 9.88 -12.58
C CYS A 307 5.39 8.84 -13.46
N GLN A 308 5.04 9.22 -14.68
CA GLN A 308 4.50 8.27 -15.67
C GLN A 308 5.55 7.25 -16.14
N LYS A 309 6.84 7.53 -15.93
CA LYS A 309 7.94 6.65 -16.33
C LYS A 309 8.18 5.56 -15.28
N LYS A 310 8.08 4.29 -15.71
CA LYS A 310 8.52 3.15 -14.91
C LYS A 310 10.04 3.10 -14.91
N ASN A 311 10.64 2.99 -13.74
CA ASN A 311 12.07 2.78 -13.60
C ASN A 311 12.32 1.32 -13.23
N THR A 312 13.29 0.69 -13.89
CA THR A 312 13.79 -0.62 -13.47
C THR A 312 14.61 -0.40 -12.20
N SER A 313 14.14 -0.90 -11.07
CA SER A 313 14.77 -0.71 -9.76
C SER A 313 15.48 -1.95 -9.25
N GLY A 314 15.37 -3.07 -9.97
CA GLY A 314 16.05 -4.31 -9.63
C GLY A 314 15.66 -5.46 -10.55
N GLY A 315 15.98 -6.68 -10.13
CA GLY A 315 15.71 -7.88 -10.90
C GLY A 315 16.77 -8.97 -10.72
N GLY A 316 16.60 -10.07 -11.44
CA GLY A 316 17.55 -11.16 -11.50
C GLY A 316 17.11 -12.28 -12.45
N LEU A 317 17.91 -13.35 -12.50
CA LEU A 317 17.62 -14.55 -13.29
C LEU A 317 17.09 -15.66 -12.41
N TYR A 318 16.08 -16.37 -12.92
CA TYR A 318 15.65 -17.67 -12.45
C TYR A 318 16.14 -18.77 -13.40
N ASN A 319 16.55 -19.91 -12.84
CA ASN A 319 16.86 -21.13 -13.58
C ASN A 319 15.61 -21.60 -14.35
N GLN A 320 15.82 -22.16 -15.55
CA GLN A 320 14.75 -22.74 -16.35
C GLN A 320 14.23 -24.08 -15.80
N GLU A 321 15.04 -24.84 -15.06
CA GLU A 321 14.68 -26.19 -14.60
C GLU A 321 13.96 -26.19 -13.25
N ASP A 322 14.53 -25.51 -12.25
CA ASP A 322 14.08 -25.56 -10.85
C ASP A 322 13.47 -24.24 -10.34
N SER A 323 13.50 -23.18 -11.15
CA SER A 323 13.07 -21.82 -10.76
C SER A 323 13.73 -21.28 -9.50
N LEU A 324 14.97 -21.73 -9.24
CA LEU A 324 15.85 -21.09 -8.26
C LEU A 324 16.49 -19.86 -8.85
N LYS A 325 16.85 -18.91 -7.99
CA LYS A 325 17.51 -17.65 -8.36
C LYS A 325 18.98 -17.93 -8.70
N THR A 326 19.41 -17.71 -9.94
CA THR A 326 20.72 -18.16 -10.47
C THR A 326 21.72 -17.05 -10.78
N SER A 327 21.53 -15.83 -10.25
CA SER A 327 22.42 -14.69 -10.50
C SER A 327 22.48 -13.74 -9.31
N LEU A 328 23.23 -12.64 -9.46
CA LEU A 328 23.05 -11.47 -8.59
C LEU A 328 21.59 -11.01 -8.70
N TRP A 329 20.94 -10.88 -7.55
CA TRP A 329 19.58 -10.36 -7.44
C TRP A 329 19.63 -9.00 -6.76
N ILE A 330 19.18 -7.98 -7.48
CA ILE A 330 18.98 -6.65 -6.90
C ILE A 330 17.55 -6.65 -6.38
N LYS A 331 17.39 -6.74 -5.06
CA LYS A 331 16.11 -6.68 -4.36
C LYS A 331 15.86 -5.27 -3.85
N LEU A 332 14.60 -4.87 -3.80
CA LEU A 332 14.19 -3.72 -3.00
C LEU A 332 14.33 -4.05 -1.52
N SER A 333 14.62 -3.05 -0.69
CA SER A 333 14.63 -3.24 0.77
C SER A 333 13.23 -3.60 1.25
N ASN A 334 13.10 -4.38 2.32
CA ASN A 334 11.79 -4.66 2.94
C ASN A 334 11.12 -3.39 3.47
N TYR A 335 11.89 -2.30 3.60
CA TYR A 335 11.44 -0.98 4.04
C TYR A 335 11.29 0.00 2.87
N PHE A 336 11.14 -0.52 1.65
CA PHE A 336 10.83 0.30 0.47
C PHE A 336 9.35 0.74 0.53
N SER A 337 9.00 1.43 1.61
CA SER A 337 7.73 2.10 1.84
C SER A 337 7.95 3.61 1.88
N LYS A 338 6.86 4.37 2.00
CA LYS A 338 6.78 5.85 1.95
C LYS A 338 7.92 6.56 2.68
N GLU A 339 8.39 6.05 3.83
CA GLU A 339 9.43 6.66 4.66
C GLU A 339 10.81 6.77 3.98
N GLN A 340 11.21 5.80 3.14
CA GLN A 340 12.48 5.89 2.41
C GLN A 340 12.42 6.80 1.17
N GLN A 341 11.22 7.26 0.80
CA GLN A 341 11.03 8.20 -0.33
C GLN A 341 11.28 9.66 0.08
N PHE A 342 11.25 9.96 1.40
CA PHE A 342 11.36 11.31 1.95
C PHE A 342 12.61 11.56 2.82
N ILE A 343 13.41 10.53 3.13
CA ILE A 343 14.71 10.78 3.76
C ILE A 343 15.60 11.44 2.71
N ASN A 344 15.74 12.76 2.84
CA ASN A 344 16.65 13.57 2.06
C ASN A 344 18.02 12.85 2.02
N HIS A 345 18.60 12.70 0.83
CA HIS A 345 19.90 12.07 0.64
C HIS A 345 20.96 12.65 1.61
N ASP A 346 20.81 13.91 2.00
CA ASP A 346 21.63 14.58 3.01
C ASP A 346 21.43 14.08 4.45
N GLU A 347 20.22 13.70 4.85
CA GLU A 347 20.00 13.07 6.16
C GLU A 347 20.61 11.66 6.21
N LEU A 348 20.51 10.91 5.12
CA LEU A 348 21.10 9.58 5.03
C LEU A 348 22.64 9.66 5.07
N LYS A 349 23.20 10.70 4.46
CA LYS A 349 24.63 11.04 4.54
C LYS A 349 25.04 11.46 5.96
N LYS A 350 24.25 12.31 6.63
CA LYS A 350 24.47 12.70 8.04
C LYS A 350 24.41 11.50 8.99
N ARG A 351 23.46 10.58 8.79
CA ARG A 351 23.35 9.35 9.61
C ARG A 351 24.54 8.42 9.40
N LYS A 352 24.99 8.22 8.15
CA LYS A 352 26.22 7.45 7.85
C LYS A 352 27.46 8.09 8.47
N GLN A 353 27.61 9.41 8.37
CA GLN A 353 28.73 10.13 8.97
C GLN A 353 28.71 10.06 10.50
N LYS A 354 27.53 10.16 11.12
CA LYS A 354 27.37 10.02 12.58
C LYS A 354 27.67 8.59 13.07
N SER A 355 27.28 7.57 12.30
CA SER A 355 27.61 6.17 12.60
C SER A 355 29.11 5.90 12.52
N GLN A 356 29.76 6.38 11.44
CA GLN A 356 31.21 6.26 11.28
C GLN A 356 31.98 7.02 12.37
N GLN A 357 31.49 8.20 12.77
CA GLN A 357 32.09 8.95 13.88
C GLN A 357 31.96 8.17 15.20
N ALA A 358 30.80 7.57 15.48
CA ALA A 358 30.60 6.77 16.69
C ALA A 358 31.49 5.52 16.74
N GLU A 359 31.70 4.85 15.60
CA GLU A 359 32.64 3.73 15.49
C GLU A 359 34.09 4.17 15.72
N MET A 360 34.48 5.32 15.16
CA MET A 360 35.80 5.91 15.38
C MET A 360 36.03 6.32 16.84
N ASP A 361 35.00 6.87 17.51
CA ASP A 361 35.06 7.25 18.91
C ASP A 361 35.16 6.00 19.81
N GLN A 362 34.41 4.93 19.51
CA GLN A 362 34.54 3.65 20.20
C GLN A 362 35.93 3.03 20.03
N LEU A 363 36.49 3.05 18.82
CA LEU A 363 37.83 2.55 18.56
C LEU A 363 38.89 3.40 19.28
N SER A 364 38.74 4.73 19.27
CA SER A 364 39.62 5.66 19.98
C SER A 364 39.64 5.38 21.48
N ASN A 365 38.46 5.13 22.08
CA ASN A 365 38.36 4.79 23.49
C ASN A 365 39.01 3.44 23.80
N LYS A 366 38.80 2.40 22.98
CA LYS A 366 39.49 1.10 23.14
C LYS A 366 41.01 1.25 23.09
N ILE A 367 41.53 2.06 22.17
CA ILE A 367 42.97 2.34 22.08
C ILE A 367 43.46 3.06 23.34
N ARG A 368 42.70 4.04 23.85
CA ARG A 368 43.07 4.77 25.07
C ARG A 368 43.10 3.85 26.30
N ASP A 369 42.14 2.95 26.41
CA ASP A 369 42.06 1.97 27.50
C ASP A 369 43.24 0.98 27.42
N GLN A 370 43.57 0.51 26.22
CA GLN A 370 44.74 -0.35 26.00
C GLN A 370 46.04 0.35 26.38
N ILE A 371 46.23 1.61 25.97
CA ILE A 371 47.42 2.40 26.35
C ILE A 371 47.49 2.58 27.88
N GLN A 372 46.37 2.82 28.55
CA GLN A 372 46.35 2.90 30.01
C GLN A 372 46.70 1.57 30.68
N GLN A 373 46.21 0.46 30.13
CA GLN A 373 46.54 -0.88 30.61
C GLN A 373 48.04 -1.21 30.40
N ASP A 374 48.59 -0.88 29.25
CA ASP A 374 50.00 -1.09 28.93
C ASP A 374 50.89 -0.21 29.80
N ASN A 375 50.51 1.05 30.06
CA ASN A 375 51.24 1.93 30.99
C ASN A 375 51.22 1.43 32.43
N ARG A 376 50.13 0.81 32.89
CA ARG A 376 50.08 0.14 34.20
C ARG A 376 51.01 -1.06 34.24
N THR A 377 51.07 -1.84 33.16
CA THR A 377 51.99 -2.97 33.01
C THR A 377 53.45 -2.50 32.99
N ILE A 378 53.77 -1.41 32.29
CA ILE A 378 55.11 -0.79 32.28
C ILE A 378 55.49 -0.28 33.67
N HIS A 379 54.57 0.34 34.42
CA HIS A 379 54.82 0.72 35.82
C HIS A 379 55.05 -0.48 36.74
N HIS A 380 54.42 -1.62 36.47
CA HIS A 380 54.67 -2.86 37.20
C HIS A 380 56.04 -3.49 36.86
N TYR A 381 56.53 -3.31 35.63
CA TYR A 381 57.83 -3.79 35.18
C TYR A 381 59.01 -2.86 35.49
N ASN A 382 58.77 -1.59 35.85
CA ASN A 382 59.82 -0.64 36.22
C ASN A 382 60.45 -0.87 37.60
N ASN A 383 60.16 -2.00 38.25
CA ASN A 383 60.95 -2.51 39.38
C ASN A 383 62.14 -3.40 38.97
N ASN A 384 62.48 -3.53 37.68
CA ASN A 384 63.76 -4.11 37.27
C ASN A 384 64.34 -3.40 36.04
N TYR A 385 65.51 -2.78 36.25
CA TYR A 385 66.21 -1.90 35.33
C TYR A 385 66.90 -2.71 34.20
N LEU A 386 66.19 -3.08 33.12
CA LEU A 386 66.86 -3.56 31.89
C LEU A 386 66.07 -3.41 30.56
N SER A 387 64.93 -2.72 30.52
CA SER A 387 64.04 -2.78 29.34
C SER A 387 64.15 -1.59 28.37
N TYR A 388 64.79 -0.48 28.75
CA TYR A 388 64.85 0.72 27.90
C TYR A 388 65.73 0.58 26.65
N LYS A 389 66.70 -0.36 26.66
CA LYS A 389 67.64 -0.57 25.55
C LYS A 389 67.05 -1.43 24.42
N ILE A 390 66.03 -2.23 24.71
CA ILE A 390 65.36 -3.12 23.72
C ILE A 390 64.34 -2.30 22.92
N ILE A 391 63.53 -1.47 23.58
CA ILE A 391 62.51 -0.64 22.94
C ILE A 391 63.13 0.35 21.94
N LEU A 392 64.28 0.95 22.29
CA LEU A 392 64.98 1.90 21.43
C LEU A 392 65.61 1.25 20.19
N ASN A 393 65.92 -0.05 20.25
CA ASN A 393 66.43 -0.80 19.09
C ASN A 393 65.29 -1.28 18.19
N GLU A 394 64.13 -1.65 18.74
CA GLU A 394 62.97 -2.02 17.93
C GLU A 394 62.35 -0.82 17.20
N MET A 395 62.29 0.35 17.84
CA MET A 395 61.81 1.56 17.15
C MET A 395 62.75 2.00 16.00
N LYS A 396 64.07 1.82 16.15
CA LYS A 396 65.02 2.07 15.06
C LYS A 396 64.85 1.08 13.91
N LEU A 397 64.56 -0.18 14.21
CA LEU A 397 64.29 -1.21 13.21
C LEU A 397 62.99 -0.93 12.44
N ILE A 398 61.93 -0.51 13.13
CA ILE A 398 60.64 -0.15 12.51
C ILE A 398 60.80 1.08 11.60
N ILE A 399 61.55 2.10 12.03
CA ILE A 399 61.83 3.29 11.21
C ILE A 399 62.67 2.93 9.98
N LEU A 400 63.65 2.04 10.11
CA LEU A 400 64.45 1.54 8.97
C LEU A 400 63.60 0.71 8.00
N ILE A 401 62.68 -0.12 8.49
CA ILE A 401 61.74 -0.88 7.66
C ILE A 401 60.81 0.07 6.89
N PHE A 402 60.30 1.12 7.54
CA PHE A 402 59.48 2.14 6.88
C PHE A 402 60.25 2.89 5.78
N ILE A 403 61.49 3.31 6.04
CA ILE A 403 62.33 4.00 5.06
C ILE A 403 62.66 3.08 3.87
N CYS A 404 62.91 1.78 4.12
CA CYS A 404 63.12 0.79 3.06
C CYS A 404 61.85 0.52 2.25
N PHE A 405 60.67 0.48 2.89
CA PHE A 405 59.39 0.26 2.22
C PHE A 405 59.06 1.40 1.25
N PHE A 406 59.40 2.65 1.61
CA PHE A 406 59.22 3.81 0.75
C PHE A 406 60.21 3.87 -0.44
N LYS A 407 61.38 3.22 -0.34
CA LYS A 407 62.36 3.16 -1.44
C LYS A 407 62.09 2.06 -2.46
N ILE A 408 61.42 0.97 -2.07
CA ILE A 408 61.33 -0.25 -2.90
C ILE A 408 60.12 -0.26 -3.83
N ASN A 409 59.06 0.53 -3.58
CA ASN A 409 57.86 0.48 -4.43
C ASN A 409 57.27 1.86 -4.78
N PRO A 410 57.83 2.56 -5.80
CA PRO A 410 57.34 3.86 -6.25
C PRO A 410 55.89 3.84 -6.80
N LYS A 411 55.34 2.66 -7.12
CA LYS A 411 53.95 2.51 -7.59
C LYS A 411 52.92 2.75 -6.48
N PHE A 412 53.28 2.51 -5.21
CA PHE A 412 52.38 2.73 -4.08
C PHE A 412 52.25 4.22 -3.74
N THR A 413 53.33 4.98 -3.94
CA THR A 413 53.33 6.45 -3.85
C THR A 413 52.46 7.08 -4.93
N PHE A 414 52.45 6.50 -6.13
CA PHE A 414 51.58 6.93 -7.23
C PHE A 414 50.09 6.72 -6.91
N LEU A 415 49.73 5.59 -6.27
CA LEU A 415 48.35 5.29 -5.88
C LEU A 415 47.78 6.30 -4.87
N ILE A 416 48.58 6.75 -3.91
CA ILE A 416 48.17 7.74 -2.90
C ILE A 416 48.06 9.14 -3.52
N ILE A 417 48.96 9.52 -4.44
CA ILE A 417 48.90 10.80 -5.16
C ILE A 417 47.70 10.82 -6.13
N SER A 418 47.41 9.71 -6.81
CA SER A 418 46.22 9.55 -7.65
C SER A 418 44.92 9.62 -6.83
N TYR A 419 44.90 9.04 -5.63
CA TYR A 419 43.74 9.13 -4.71
C TYR A 419 43.51 10.57 -4.23
N MET A 420 44.59 11.35 -4.01
CA MET A 420 44.48 12.77 -3.66
C MET A 420 44.12 13.67 -4.85
N GLN A 421 44.38 13.27 -6.10
CA GLN A 421 43.94 13.99 -7.30
C GLN A 421 42.45 13.76 -7.62
N VAL A 422 41.90 12.57 -7.34
CA VAL A 422 40.45 12.29 -7.48
C VAL A 422 39.64 13.08 -6.45
N ALA A 423 40.14 13.23 -5.22
CA ALA A 423 39.51 14.08 -4.20
C ALA A 423 39.52 15.59 -4.55
N LYS A 424 40.40 16.02 -5.47
CA LYS A 424 40.49 17.41 -5.95
C LYS A 424 39.55 17.69 -7.13
N TRP A 425 39.17 16.68 -7.90
CA TRP A 425 38.17 16.78 -8.98
C TRP A 425 36.73 16.84 -8.46
N ASP A 426 36.42 16.16 -7.35
CA ASP A 426 35.10 16.21 -6.69
C ASP A 426 34.77 17.58 -6.05
N ILE A 427 35.77 18.45 -5.89
CA ILE A 427 35.62 19.82 -5.37
C ILE A 427 35.36 20.82 -6.51
N LEU A 428 35.78 20.51 -7.74
CA LEU A 428 35.60 21.38 -8.91
C LEU A 428 34.29 21.12 -9.68
N TYR A 429 33.68 19.93 -9.56
CA TYR A 429 32.38 19.64 -10.16
C TYR A 429 31.18 20.15 -9.33
N ARG A 430 31.42 20.68 -8.12
CA ARG A 430 30.37 21.21 -7.22
C ARG A 430 30.00 22.69 -7.42
N LYS A 431 30.53 23.35 -8.46
CA LYS A 431 30.17 24.75 -8.76
C LYS A 431 29.00 24.91 -9.73
N ASP A 432 28.63 23.88 -10.51
CA ASP A 432 27.60 24.03 -11.56
C ASP A 432 26.18 23.59 -11.12
N GLU A 433 26.03 22.83 -10.02
CA GLU A 433 24.69 22.46 -9.50
C GLU A 433 24.05 23.50 -8.57
N GLN A 434 24.80 24.50 -8.08
CA GLN A 434 24.20 25.62 -7.33
C GLN A 434 23.40 26.59 -8.21
N ILE A 435 23.42 26.41 -9.53
CA ILE A 435 22.64 27.22 -10.48
C ILE A 435 21.20 26.68 -10.64
N ALA A 436 20.94 25.41 -10.31
CA ALA A 436 19.62 24.79 -10.54
C ALA A 436 18.59 24.99 -9.41
N TYR A 437 19.01 25.41 -8.21
CA TYR A 437 18.10 25.62 -7.07
C TYR A 437 17.76 27.09 -6.77
N LYS A 438 18.26 28.04 -7.57
CA LYS A 438 17.86 29.45 -7.50
C LYS A 438 16.54 29.77 -8.21
N GLN A 439 15.88 28.77 -8.82
CA GLN A 439 14.77 28.97 -9.75
C GLN A 439 13.35 28.89 -9.13
N LEU A 440 13.18 29.17 -7.84
CA LEU A 440 11.85 29.36 -7.23
C LEU A 440 11.69 30.70 -6.49
N ARG A 441 12.70 31.57 -6.48
CA ARG A 441 12.56 32.98 -6.10
C ARG A 441 12.57 33.83 -7.35
N GLY A 442 11.41 33.89 -8.00
CA GLY A 442 11.19 34.71 -9.19
C GLY A 442 10.97 36.16 -8.79
N GLY A 443 11.82 37.04 -9.30
CA GLY A 443 11.75 38.47 -9.01
C GLY A 443 12.60 39.26 -9.99
N LEU A 444 12.09 40.37 -10.51
CA LEU A 444 12.89 41.29 -11.31
C LEU A 444 13.77 42.13 -10.38
N TYR A 445 15.01 42.36 -10.79
CA TYR A 445 15.92 43.29 -10.14
C TYR A 445 16.25 44.40 -11.13
N ASP A 446 16.62 45.57 -10.62
CA ASP A 446 17.15 46.63 -11.47
C ASP A 446 18.44 46.21 -12.17
N GLU A 447 18.91 47.02 -13.12
CA GLU A 447 20.08 46.70 -13.96
C GLU A 447 21.36 46.47 -13.14
N GLU A 448 21.44 47.05 -11.94
CA GLU A 448 22.54 46.86 -11.00
C GLU A 448 22.40 45.58 -10.16
N GLY A 449 21.25 44.89 -10.24
CA GLY A 449 20.94 43.69 -9.49
C GLY A 449 20.80 43.92 -7.97
N SER A 450 20.75 45.18 -7.55
CA SER A 450 20.83 45.58 -6.14
C SER A 450 19.45 45.78 -5.53
N ASN A 451 18.45 46.15 -6.33
CA ASN A 451 17.11 46.42 -5.84
C ASN A 451 16.05 45.58 -6.55
N LYS A 452 15.11 45.04 -5.76
CA LYS A 452 13.90 44.40 -6.30
C LYS A 452 13.03 45.44 -7.02
N ILE A 453 12.52 45.06 -8.18
CA ILE A 453 11.55 45.84 -8.96
C ILE A 453 10.42 44.93 -9.47
N GLY A 454 9.25 45.49 -9.74
CA GLY A 454 8.10 44.75 -10.24
C GLY A 454 7.56 43.71 -9.24
N TYR A 455 6.80 42.74 -9.75
CA TYR A 455 6.20 41.69 -8.93
C TYR A 455 7.25 40.67 -8.46
N GLN A 456 7.18 40.35 -7.18
CA GLN A 456 8.05 39.41 -6.48
C GLN A 456 7.21 38.34 -5.81
N THR A 457 7.72 37.11 -5.82
CA THR A 457 7.12 35.99 -5.08
C THR A 457 8.08 35.56 -3.98
N GLU A 458 7.59 35.53 -2.75
CA GLU A 458 8.36 35.15 -1.57
C GLU A 458 7.68 33.99 -0.86
N LEU A 459 8.46 32.95 -0.53
CA LEU A 459 7.97 31.84 0.28
C LEU A 459 8.14 32.19 1.75
N SER A 460 7.10 31.95 2.55
CA SER A 460 7.21 31.98 4.01
C SER A 460 8.08 30.84 4.50
N ASP A 461 8.80 31.05 5.60
CA ASP A 461 9.44 29.96 6.35
C ASP A 461 8.41 29.21 7.23
N GLU A 462 7.18 29.73 7.34
CA GLU A 462 6.07 29.15 8.10
C GLU A 462 5.13 28.34 7.20
N PHE A 463 4.70 27.18 7.71
CA PHE A 463 3.69 26.31 7.10
C PHE A 463 2.43 26.31 7.97
N ILE A 464 1.25 26.26 7.34
CA ILE A 464 -0.03 26.09 8.03
C ILE A 464 -0.70 24.84 7.44
N TYR A 465 -1.04 23.88 8.30
CA TYR A 465 -1.68 22.62 7.90
C TYR A 465 -1.03 21.93 6.69
N GLU A 466 0.30 21.88 6.68
CA GLU A 466 1.13 21.30 5.60
C GLU A 466 1.14 22.08 4.27
N SER A 467 0.40 23.18 4.17
CA SER A 467 0.43 24.09 3.03
C SER A 467 1.54 25.13 3.15
N GLN A 468 2.23 25.38 2.03
CA GLN A 468 3.25 26.43 1.92
C GLN A 468 2.56 27.78 1.71
N ILE A 469 2.90 28.77 2.54
CA ILE A 469 2.41 30.13 2.36
C ILE A 469 3.27 30.85 1.33
N VAL A 470 2.63 31.37 0.29
CA VAL A 470 3.26 32.15 -0.78
C VAL A 470 2.76 33.58 -0.72
N PHE A 471 3.71 34.50 -0.67
CA PHE A 471 3.45 35.93 -0.70
C PHE A 471 3.73 36.52 -2.08
N TYR A 472 2.86 37.44 -2.50
CA TYR A 472 3.03 38.22 -3.72
C TYR A 472 3.06 39.71 -3.40
N ASP A 473 4.03 40.42 -3.98
CA ASP A 473 4.17 41.86 -3.79
C ASP A 473 4.79 42.59 -4.97
N GLU A 474 4.61 43.90 -5.05
CA GLU A 474 5.23 44.79 -6.03
C GLU A 474 6.28 45.68 -5.36
N TYR A 475 7.47 45.74 -5.98
CA TYR A 475 8.58 46.57 -5.53
C TYR A 475 8.90 47.65 -6.56
N GLN A 476 9.24 48.85 -6.10
CA GLN A 476 9.79 49.93 -6.92
C GLN A 476 11.04 50.48 -6.24
N LYS A 477 12.19 50.37 -6.92
CA LYS A 477 13.50 50.79 -6.41
C LYS A 477 13.82 50.21 -5.03
N GLY A 478 13.55 48.91 -4.86
CA GLY A 478 13.85 48.18 -3.61
C GLY A 478 12.89 48.48 -2.47
N LYS A 479 11.91 49.38 -2.67
CA LYS A 479 10.84 49.65 -1.72
C LYS A 479 9.56 48.96 -2.17
N LYS A 480 8.94 48.26 -1.25
CA LYS A 480 7.63 47.64 -1.43
C LYS A 480 6.56 48.73 -1.58
N VAL A 481 5.72 48.61 -2.61
CA VAL A 481 4.69 49.61 -2.94
C VAL A 481 3.26 49.08 -2.86
N SER A 482 3.05 47.76 -2.74
CA SER A 482 1.72 47.15 -2.61
C SER A 482 1.48 46.47 -1.26
N LYS A 483 0.23 46.04 -1.03
CA LYS A 483 -0.17 45.24 0.13
C LYS A 483 -0.01 43.76 -0.18
N TRP A 484 0.30 42.96 0.85
CA TRP A 484 0.47 41.51 0.73
C TRP A 484 -0.79 40.85 0.16
N ILE A 485 -0.58 39.99 -0.84
CA ILE A 485 -1.57 38.97 -1.22
C ILE A 485 -1.02 37.64 -0.72
N ILE A 486 -1.71 37.04 0.24
CA ILE A 486 -1.37 35.73 0.79
C ILE A 486 -2.14 34.69 -0.01
N ARG A 487 -1.45 33.68 -0.52
CA ARG A 487 -2.07 32.47 -1.06
C ARG A 487 -1.55 31.25 -0.33
N GLU A 488 -2.47 30.35 0.00
CA GLU A 488 -2.17 29.00 0.44
C GLU A 488 -2.13 28.10 -0.81
N GLU A 489 -1.01 27.42 -1.05
CA GLU A 489 -0.93 26.40 -2.10
C GLU A 489 -1.15 25.00 -1.50
N GLY A 490 -2.33 24.43 -1.78
CA GLY A 490 -2.77 23.08 -1.41
C GLY A 490 -4.03 22.69 -2.21
N ASP A 491 -4.38 21.39 -2.24
CA ASP A 491 -5.32 20.76 -3.20
C ASP A 491 -6.81 21.23 -3.16
N TYR A 492 -7.15 22.25 -2.37
CA TYR A 492 -8.51 22.79 -2.29
C TYR A 492 -8.54 24.30 -2.61
N LEU A 493 -8.72 24.63 -3.89
CA LEU A 493 -8.88 26.01 -4.35
C LEU A 493 -10.31 26.53 -4.12
N GLN A 494 -10.48 27.45 -3.16
CA GLN A 494 -11.54 28.46 -3.20
C GLN A 494 -10.92 29.86 -3.22
N HIS A 495 -11.27 30.65 -4.22
CA HIS A 495 -10.80 32.03 -4.36
C HIS A 495 -11.54 32.95 -3.38
N TYR A 496 -10.79 33.66 -2.54
CA TYR A 496 -11.32 34.82 -1.81
C TYR A 496 -10.63 36.09 -2.28
N LEU A 497 -11.43 36.99 -2.86
CA LEU A 497 -11.06 38.38 -3.10
C LEU A 497 -11.41 39.17 -1.83
N ILE A 498 -10.39 39.69 -1.16
CA ILE A 498 -10.56 40.54 0.01
C ILE A 498 -10.72 41.98 -0.50
N ASP A 499 -11.97 42.44 -0.63
CA ASP A 499 -12.29 43.86 -0.58
C ASP A 499 -13.04 44.16 0.73
N LYS A 500 -12.76 45.34 1.26
CA LYS A 500 -13.07 45.89 2.58
C LYS A 500 -14.27 45.26 3.31
N ASN A 501 -14.01 44.21 4.10
CA ASN A 501 -14.54 43.95 5.45
C ASN A 501 -13.93 42.62 5.94
N ILE A 502 -13.22 42.66 7.06
CA ILE A 502 -12.54 41.51 7.65
C ILE A 502 -13.59 40.50 8.12
N ILE A 503 -13.59 39.28 7.57
CA ILE A 503 -14.26 38.13 8.18
C ILE A 503 -13.17 37.15 8.61
N VAL A 504 -12.89 37.12 9.91
CA VAL A 504 -12.08 36.09 10.56
C VAL A 504 -13.06 35.15 11.25
N VAL A 505 -13.14 33.90 10.81
CA VAL A 505 -14.18 32.95 11.26
C VAL A 505 -13.79 32.24 12.56
N GLU A 506 -12.55 32.32 13.03
CA GLU A 506 -12.11 31.55 14.19
C GLU A 506 -11.56 32.41 15.35
N LYS A 507 -12.17 32.23 16.53
CA LYS A 507 -11.93 32.99 17.77
C LYS A 507 -10.47 33.01 18.23
N HIS A 508 -9.69 31.96 17.94
CA HIS A 508 -8.30 31.87 18.41
C HIS A 508 -7.35 32.72 17.55
N ILE A 509 -7.66 32.91 16.26
CA ILE A 509 -6.94 33.79 15.34
C ILE A 509 -7.19 35.25 15.69
N ILE A 510 -8.41 35.61 16.10
CA ILE A 510 -8.75 36.95 16.61
C ILE A 510 -7.84 37.34 17.77
N LYS A 511 -7.60 36.42 18.72
CA LYS A 511 -6.79 36.70 19.91
C LYS A 511 -5.31 36.92 19.57
N GLN A 512 -4.76 36.19 18.60
CA GLN A 512 -3.37 36.39 18.17
C GLN A 512 -3.19 37.65 17.32
N VAL A 513 -4.17 37.99 16.48
CA VAL A 513 -4.15 39.23 15.70
C VAL A 513 -4.31 40.45 16.61
N GLN A 514 -5.17 40.40 17.63
CA GLN A 514 -5.25 41.46 18.65
C GLN A 514 -3.94 41.65 19.40
N LEU A 515 -3.30 40.57 19.86
CA LEU A 515 -2.02 40.64 20.56
C LEU A 515 -0.91 41.24 19.69
N ARG A 516 -0.91 40.97 18.37
CA ARG A 516 0.07 41.54 17.44
C ARG A 516 -0.20 43.03 17.18
N LEU A 517 -1.46 43.43 16.98
CA LEU A 517 -1.84 44.84 16.79
C LEU A 517 -1.56 45.69 18.04
N GLU A 518 -1.83 45.16 19.24
CA GLU A 518 -1.54 45.82 20.51
C GLU A 518 -0.04 45.95 20.80
N SER A 519 0.79 45.05 20.24
CA SER A 519 2.24 45.08 20.40
C SER A 519 2.96 46.10 19.49
N GLY A 520 2.24 46.82 18.63
CA GLY A 520 2.84 47.80 17.71
C GLY A 520 3.75 47.21 16.63
N LEU A 521 3.71 45.89 16.45
CA LEU A 521 4.34 45.20 15.33
C LEU A 521 3.39 45.29 14.12
N ASN A 522 3.75 46.14 13.16
CA ASN A 522 3.04 46.32 11.89
C ASN A 522 3.10 45.08 11.00
#